data_AF-A0A432WVS0-F1
#
_entry.id   AF-A0A432WVS0-F1
#
_cell.length_a   1.000
_cell.length_b   1.000
_cell.length_c   1.000
_cell.angle_alpha   90.00
_cell.angle_beta   90.00
_cell.angle_gamma   90.00
#
_symmetry.space_group_name_H-M   'P 1'
#
loop_
_entity.id
_entity.type
_entity.pdbx_description
1 polymer ?
#
loop_
_entity_poly.entity_id
_entity_poly.type
_entity_poly.pdbx_seq_one_letter_code
_entity_poly.pdbx_strand_id
1 'polypeptide(L)'
;MKMLYLKTGQILGPIFSVLIVLVIINFISGSARSNDEVIGYGMLLPIFVIQISPLILGFALTTAISSLLLYRDKNNKEIRLPNRAWIALYRINLAITIIGLIIFGIPFMLFLITFLTFE
;
A
#
# COMPACT_ATOMS: atom_id res chain seq x y z
N MET A 1 -12.93 18.32 8.31
CA MET A 1 -11.71 17.62 7.83
C MET A 1 -11.67 16.13 8.18
N LYS A 2 -11.81 15.71 9.45
CA LYS A 2 -11.75 14.28 9.86
C LYS A 2 -12.67 13.34 9.06
N MET A 3 -13.92 13.74 8.83
CA MET A 3 -14.89 12.93 8.09
C MET A 3 -14.59 12.84 6.58
N LEU A 4 -13.89 13.84 6.04
CA LEU A 4 -13.42 13.84 4.65
C LEU A 4 -12.33 12.77 4.48
N TYR A 5 -11.30 12.76 5.32
CA TYR A 5 -10.22 11.77 5.27
C TYR A 5 -10.70 10.32 5.42
N LEU A 6 -11.69 10.09 6.30
CA LEU A 6 -12.28 8.75 6.47
C LEU A 6 -13.05 8.31 5.22
N LYS A 7 -13.86 9.19 4.63
CA LYS A 7 -14.55 8.91 3.36
C LYS A 7 -13.58 8.69 2.21
N THR A 8 -12.54 9.52 2.13
CA THR A 8 -11.48 9.39 1.14
C THR A 8 -10.75 8.05 1.29
N GLY A 9 -10.39 7.64 2.51
CA GLY A 9 -9.77 6.33 2.74
C GLY A 9 -10.69 5.15 2.42
N GLN A 10 -11.99 5.28 2.71
CA GLN A 10 -13.00 4.26 2.38
C GLN A 10 -13.23 4.10 0.88
N ILE A 11 -13.05 5.16 0.09
CA ILE A 11 -13.21 5.12 -1.38
C ILE A 11 -11.89 4.73 -2.05
N LEU A 12 -10.77 5.37 -1.66
CA LEU A 12 -9.47 5.15 -2.27
C LEU A 12 -8.89 3.78 -1.94
N GLY A 13 -9.10 3.27 -0.72
CA GLY A 13 -8.60 1.96 -0.31
C GLY A 13 -9.02 0.83 -1.26
N PRO A 14 -10.35 0.63 -1.50
CA PRO A 14 -10.84 -0.33 -2.48
C PRO A 14 -10.32 -0.09 -3.90
N ILE A 15 -10.22 1.17 -4.34
CA ILE A 15 -9.69 1.51 -5.67
C ILE A 15 -8.24 1.04 -5.79
N PHE A 16 -7.38 1.35 -4.82
CA PHE A 16 -6.00 0.86 -4.80
C PHE A 16 -5.94 -0.67 -4.79
N SER A 17 -6.77 -1.35 -3.99
CA SER A 17 -6.82 -2.82 -3.96
C SER A 17 -7.16 -3.41 -5.34
N VAL A 18 -8.15 -2.86 -6.05
CA VAL A 18 -8.51 -3.32 -7.39
C VAL A 18 -7.35 -3.10 -8.37
N LEU A 19 -6.72 -1.93 -8.34
CA LEU A 19 -5.57 -1.64 -9.20
C LEU A 19 -4.37 -2.56 -8.93
N ILE A 20 -4.08 -2.85 -7.66
CA ILE A 20 -3.02 -3.80 -7.28
C ILE A 20 -3.31 -5.18 -7.88
N VAL A 21 -4.54 -5.68 -7.74
CA VAL A 21 -4.95 -6.98 -8.31
C VAL A 21 -4.80 -6.98 -9.83
N LEU A 22 -5.22 -5.92 -10.52
CA LEU A 22 -5.08 -5.80 -11.97
C LEU A 22 -3.62 -5.82 -12.42
N VAL A 23 -2.73 -5.11 -11.72
CA VAL A 23 -1.28 -5.12 -12.02
C VAL A 23 -0.70 -6.53 -11.84
N ILE A 24 -1.09 -7.25 -10.79
CA ILE A 24 -0.66 -8.64 -10.56
C ILE A 24 -1.15 -9.56 -11.69
N ILE A 25 -2.43 -9.46 -12.07
CA ILE A 25 -3.00 -10.28 -13.16
C ILE A 25 -2.28 -10.01 -14.48
N ASN A 26 -2.01 -8.74 -14.79
CA ASN A 26 -1.28 -8.35 -16.00
C ASN A 26 0.15 -8.89 -16.00
N PHE A 27 0.85 -8.83 -14.86
CA PHE A 27 2.19 -9.39 -14.74
C PHE A 27 2.19 -10.91 -14.95
N ILE A 28 1.29 -11.64 -14.29
CA ILE A 28 1.18 -13.10 -14.45
C ILE A 28 0.86 -13.45 -15.92
N SER A 29 -0.12 -12.75 -16.51
CA SER A 29 -0.53 -12.98 -17.91
C SER A 29 0.59 -12.65 -18.90
N GLY A 30 1.35 -11.58 -18.66
CA GLY A 30 2.51 -11.20 -19.47
C GLY A 30 3.65 -12.22 -19.34
N SER A 31 3.93 -12.65 -18.11
CA SER A 31 4.97 -13.64 -17.82
C SER A 31 4.68 -15.03 -18.41
N ALA A 32 3.40 -15.41 -18.51
CA ALA A 32 2.98 -16.68 -19.09
C ALA A 32 3.04 -16.68 -20.63
N ARG A 33 3.12 -15.49 -21.25
CA ARG A 33 3.13 -15.31 -22.71
C ARG A 33 4.48 -14.89 -23.26
N SER A 34 5.46 -14.56 -22.42
CA SER A 34 6.79 -14.14 -22.84
C SER A 34 7.63 -15.34 -23.26
N ASN A 35 8.19 -15.33 -24.47
CA ASN A 35 9.21 -16.30 -24.89
C ASN A 35 10.53 -16.03 -24.12
N ASP A 36 11.14 -17.10 -23.62
CA ASP A 36 12.30 -17.09 -22.72
C ASP A 36 13.54 -16.36 -23.29
N GLU A 37 13.62 -16.17 -24.61
CA GLU A 37 14.85 -15.76 -25.28
C GLU A 37 15.00 -14.26 -25.60
N VAL A 38 13.94 -13.45 -25.57
CA VAL A 38 14.06 -12.10 -26.17
C VAL A 38 14.44 -11.01 -25.17
N ILE A 39 13.87 -11.00 -23.96
CA ILE A 39 14.06 -9.97 -22.90
C ILE A 39 13.21 -10.37 -21.64
N GLY A 40 12.70 -11.61 -21.62
CA GLY A 40 11.30 -11.92 -21.34
C GLY A 40 10.84 -11.98 -19.88
N TYR A 41 11.73 -12.10 -18.90
CA TYR A 41 11.32 -12.11 -17.48
C TYR A 41 12.08 -11.07 -16.66
N GLY A 42 13.36 -10.86 -17.01
CA GLY A 42 14.25 -9.90 -16.36
C GLY A 42 13.77 -8.45 -16.45
N MET A 43 13.08 -8.05 -17.53
CA MET A 43 12.50 -6.71 -17.65
C MET A 43 11.05 -6.60 -17.14
N LEU A 44 10.29 -7.71 -17.10
CA LEU A 44 8.92 -7.70 -16.59
C LEU A 44 8.89 -7.41 -15.08
N LEU A 45 9.84 -7.95 -14.32
CA LEU A 45 9.90 -7.78 -12.87
C LEU A 45 10.14 -6.32 -12.45
N PRO A 46 11.12 -5.58 -13.01
CA PRO A 46 11.27 -4.13 -12.75
C PRO A 46 10.02 -3.32 -13.12
N ILE A 47 9.40 -3.60 -14.28
CA ILE A 47 8.17 -2.91 -14.70
C ILE A 47 7.04 -3.16 -13.71
N PHE A 48 6.89 -4.41 -13.27
CA PHE A 48 5.92 -4.78 -12.24
C PHE A 48 6.17 -4.04 -10.93
N VAL A 49 7.43 -4.02 -10.44
CA VAL A 49 7.79 -3.32 -9.20
C VAL A 49 7.48 -1.82 -9.31
N ILE A 50 7.80 -1.18 -10.43
CA ILE A 50 7.51 0.25 -10.67
C ILE A 50 6.00 0.52 -10.69
N GLN A 51 5.20 -0.40 -11.26
CA GLN A 51 3.74 -0.24 -11.33
C GLN A 51 3.05 -0.52 -9.98
N ILE A 52 3.48 -1.55 -9.25
CA ILE A 52 2.79 -1.98 -8.03
C ILE A 52 3.19 -1.17 -6.79
N SER A 53 4.44 -0.71 -6.70
CA SER A 53 4.96 0.02 -5.55
C SER A 53 4.16 1.30 -5.20
N PRO A 54 3.88 2.23 -6.14
CA PRO A 54 3.10 3.43 -5.83
C PRO A 54 1.67 3.11 -5.41
N LEU A 55 1.08 2.03 -5.94
CA LEU A 55 -0.26 1.57 -5.55
C LEU A 55 -0.29 1.03 -4.11
N ILE A 56 0.70 0.20 -3.75
CA ILE A 56 0.83 -0.32 -2.39
C ILE A 56 1.12 0.82 -1.39
N LEU A 57 1.95 1.79 -1.77
CA LEU A 57 2.20 2.98 -0.95
C LEU A 57 0.95 3.83 -0.76
N GLY A 58 0.19 4.08 -1.83
CA GLY A 58 -1.08 4.79 -1.78
C GLY A 58 -2.10 4.10 -0.88
N PHE A 59 -2.22 2.77 -1.00
CA PHE A 59 -3.04 1.93 -0.13
C PHE A 59 -2.60 2.03 1.33
N ALA A 60 -1.31 1.80 1.61
CA ALA A 60 -0.76 1.85 2.96
C ALA A 60 -1.01 3.20 3.63
N LEU A 61 -0.80 4.32 2.91
CA LEU A 61 -1.06 5.67 3.42
C LEU A 61 -2.54 5.89 3.74
N THR A 62 -3.44 5.50 2.84
CA THR A 62 -4.89 5.65 3.06
C THR A 62 -5.40 4.79 4.21
N THR A 63 -4.91 3.56 4.36
CA THR A 63 -5.22 2.68 5.49
C THR A 63 -4.64 3.21 6.80
N ALA A 64 -3.42 3.74 6.80
CA ALA A 64 -2.75 4.31 7.97
C ALA A 64 -3.54 5.48 8.56
N ILE A 65 -3.87 6.46 7.70
CA ILE A 65 -4.58 7.68 8.09
C ILE A 65 -5.97 7.31 8.61
N SER A 66 -6.68 6.42 7.91
CA SER A 66 -8.02 5.97 8.33
C SER A 66 -7.99 5.25 9.67
N SER A 67 -7.04 4.32 9.85
CA SER A 67 -6.87 3.57 11.10
C SER A 67 -6.53 4.48 12.28
N LEU A 68 -5.63 5.45 12.08
CA LEU A 68 -5.24 6.41 13.11
C LEU A 68 -6.40 7.34 13.50
N LEU A 69 -7.16 7.84 12.52
CA LEU A 69 -8.32 8.70 12.78
C LEU A 69 -9.45 7.95 13.51
N LEU A 70 -9.70 6.69 13.15
CA LEU A 70 -10.67 5.83 13.82
C LEU A 70 -10.23 5.49 15.24
N TYR A 71 -8.96 5.14 15.45
CA TYR A 71 -8.39 4.89 16.77
C TYR A 71 -8.54 6.12 17.68
N ARG A 72 -8.18 7.31 17.19
CA ARG A 72 -8.36 8.56 17.94
C ARG A 72 -9.82 8.89 18.23
N ASP A 73 -10.74 8.61 17.30
CA ASP A 73 -12.17 8.84 17.57
C ASP A 73 -12.71 7.93 18.66
N LYS A 74 -12.33 6.65 18.61
CA LYS A 74 -12.80 5.65 19.56
C LYS A 74 -12.24 5.89 20.97
N ASN A 75 -10.96 6.20 21.06
CA ASN A 75 -10.31 6.51 22.34
C ASN A 75 -10.86 7.78 23.02
N ASN A 76 -11.38 8.73 22.24
CA ASN A 76 -12.00 9.95 22.77
C ASN A 76 -13.47 9.77 23.19
N LYS A 77 -14.17 8.72 22.71
CA LYS A 77 -15.61 8.52 22.92
C LYS A 77 -15.96 7.45 23.95
N GLU A 78 -15.08 6.49 24.21
CA GLU A 78 -15.35 5.42 25.18
C GLU A 78 -14.99 5.85 26.62
N ILE A 79 -16.01 6.07 27.47
CA ILE A 79 -15.89 6.33 28.93
C ILE A 79 -15.53 5.06 29.73
N ARG A 80 -15.72 3.87 29.13
CA ARG A 80 -15.35 2.58 29.71
C ARG A 80 -14.24 1.92 28.91
N LEU A 81 -13.32 1.26 29.61
CA LEU A 81 -12.09 0.66 29.11
C LEU A 81 -12.21 0.13 27.67
N PRO A 82 -11.33 0.58 26.76
CA PRO A 82 -11.43 0.23 25.35
C PRO A 82 -11.34 -1.28 25.15
N ASN A 83 -12.24 -1.82 24.34
CA ASN A 83 -12.32 -3.24 24.04
C ASN A 83 -10.98 -3.73 23.46
N ARG A 84 -10.26 -4.59 24.21
CA ARG A 84 -8.87 -5.00 23.91
C ARG A 84 -8.69 -5.52 22.48
N ALA A 85 -9.71 -6.18 21.93
CA ALA A 85 -9.70 -6.69 20.56
C ALA A 85 -9.60 -5.56 19.51
N TRP A 86 -10.24 -4.42 19.75
CA TRP A 86 -10.17 -3.27 18.85
C TRP A 86 -8.81 -2.59 18.88
N ILE A 87 -8.23 -2.42 20.08
CA ILE A 87 -6.87 -1.89 20.21
C ILE A 87 -5.86 -2.79 19.50
N ALA A 88 -6.02 -4.12 19.64
CA ALA A 88 -5.18 -5.08 18.94
C ALA A 88 -5.29 -4.93 17.41
N LEU A 89 -6.51 -4.82 16.86
CA LEU A 89 -6.73 -4.59 15.43
C LEU A 89 -6.05 -3.31 14.92
N TYR A 90 -6.17 -2.19 15.64
CA TYR A 90 -5.49 -0.94 15.25
C TYR A 90 -3.96 -1.06 15.29
N ARG A 91 -3.41 -1.75 16.30
CA ARG A 91 -1.96 -1.99 16.40
C ARG A 91 -1.44 -2.91 15.29
N ILE A 92 -2.18 -3.97 14.97
CA ILE A 92 -1.84 -4.90 13.88
C ILE A 92 -1.87 -4.15 12.55
N ASN A 93 -2.93 -3.38 12.26
CA ASN A 93 -3.00 -2.58 11.03
C ASN A 93 -1.86 -1.57 10.94
N LEU A 94 -1.54 -0.87 12.03
CA LEU A 94 -0.40 0.05 12.05
C LEU A 94 0.93 -0.66 11.77
N ALA A 95 1.14 -1.84 12.36
CA ALA A 95 2.35 -2.64 12.11
C ALA A 95 2.43 -3.10 10.64
N ILE A 96 1.33 -3.60 10.06
CA ILE A 96 1.25 -3.99 8.64
C ILE A 96 1.54 -2.79 7.74
N THR A 97 0.98 -1.62 8.05
CA THR A 97 1.27 -0.38 7.32
C THR A 97 2.75 -0.02 7.39
N ILE A 98 3.37 -0.03 8.58
CA ILE A 98 4.79 0.32 8.74
C ILE A 98 5.67 -0.66 7.96
N ILE A 99 5.40 -1.96 8.07
CA ILE A 99 6.13 -2.99 7.32
C ILE A 99 5.96 -2.77 5.81
N GLY A 100 4.74 -2.48 5.35
CA GLY A 100 4.48 -2.16 3.94
C GLY A 100 5.23 -0.91 3.47
N LEU A 101 5.24 0.16 4.25
CA LEU A 101 6.01 1.37 3.94
C LEU A 101 7.52 1.12 3.90
N ILE A 102 8.04 0.24 4.75
CA ILE A 102 9.47 -0.12 4.73
C ILE A 102 9.78 -0.96 3.49
N ILE A 103 9.02 -2.04 3.25
CA ILE A 103 9.28 -2.99 2.15
C ILE A 103 9.10 -2.33 0.78
N PHE A 104 8.10 -1.47 0.61
CA PHE A 104 7.81 -0.84 -0.68
C PHE A 104 8.34 0.59 -0.79
N GLY A 105 8.35 1.33 0.32
CA GLY A 105 8.76 2.74 0.32
C GLY A 105 10.28 2.92 0.27
N ILE A 106 11.06 2.12 0.98
CA ILE A 106 12.53 2.25 0.94
C ILE A 106 13.06 1.92 -0.46
N PRO A 107 12.71 0.79 -1.10
CA PRO A 107 13.17 0.52 -2.47
C PRO A 107 12.68 1.56 -3.47
N PHE A 108 11.45 2.06 -3.32
CA PHE A 108 10.92 3.11 -4.19
C PHE A 108 11.67 4.44 -4.03
N MET A 109 12.01 4.83 -2.80
CA MET A 109 12.81 6.03 -2.53
C MET A 109 14.25 5.89 -3.05
N LEU A 110 14.87 4.71 -2.87
CA LEU A 110 16.19 4.41 -3.43
C LEU A 110 16.17 4.45 -4.96
N PHE A 111 15.12 3.91 -5.59
CA PHE A 111 14.91 4.00 -7.03
C PHE A 111 14.79 5.45 -7.49
N LEU A 112 13.95 6.26 -6.82
CA LEU A 112 13.79 7.69 -7.13
C LEU A 112 15.11 8.45 -7.01
N ILE A 113 15.84 8.25 -5.91
CA ILE A 113 17.15 8.88 -5.71
C ILE A 113 18.09 8.49 -6.84
N THR A 114 18.21 7.19 -7.13
CA THR A 114 19.07 6.67 -8.20
C THR A 114 18.69 7.31 -9.54
N PHE A 115 17.41 7.34 -9.91
CA PHE A 115 16.95 7.94 -11.16
C PHE A 115 17.17 9.46 -11.24
N LEU A 116 17.08 10.18 -10.11
CA LEU A 116 17.29 11.62 -10.05
C LEU A 116 18.78 12.03 -9.94
N THR A 117 19.67 11.12 -9.54
CA THR A 117 21.11 11.39 -9.42
C THR A 117 21.95 10.83 -10.57
N PHE A 118 21.44 9.84 -11.31
CA PHE A 118 22.01 9.45 -12.59
C PHE A 118 21.54 10.43 -13.68
N GLU A 119 22.24 11.56 -13.79
CA GLU A 119 22.44 12.26 -15.07
C GLU A 119 23.51 11.55 -15.91
#